data_AF-A0A8I3WLR6-F1
#
_entry.id   AF-A0A8I3WLR6-F1
#
_cell.length_a   1.000
_cell.length_b   1.000
_cell.length_c   1.000
_cell.angle_alpha   90.00
_cell.angle_beta   90.00
_cell.angle_gamma   90.00
#
_symmetry.space_group_name_H-M   'P 1'
#
loop_
_entity.id
_entity.type
_entity.pdbx_description
1 polymer ?
#
loop_
_entity_poly.entity_id
_entity_poly.type
_entity_poly.pdbx_seq_one_letter_code
_entity_poly.pdbx_strand_id
1 'polypeptide(L)'
;METVNEPETGEVSKDAVIVKQEKNNEYSLQDIDNKLSESAEDDGEDDTSDEDNDEDSNPKKNIQAPLELMAEFLRAEMAREYHLAKKLCQMILIYEPENSEAKEFFTLIEEMLLMEKTQNREKDSEDSEEDSSGESKGESDGSSHEGEDGS
;
A
#
# COMPACT_ATOMS: atom_id res chain seq x y z
N MET A 1 -60.63 -10.56 40.41
CA MET A 1 -60.57 -9.12 40.15
C MET A 1 -59.22 -8.68 40.72
N GLU A 2 -58.14 -8.95 39.98
CA GLU A 2 -57.45 -7.97 39.09
C GLU A 2 -56.74 -6.89 39.92
N THR A 3 -55.46 -6.55 39.81
CA THR A 3 -54.29 -6.84 38.93
C THR A 3 -53.03 -6.42 39.75
N VAL A 4 -51.97 -7.23 39.90
CA VAL A 4 -50.75 -7.46 39.06
C VAL A 4 -49.80 -6.24 38.94
N ASN A 5 -48.53 -6.54 39.25
CA ASN A 5 -47.37 -5.72 39.55
C ASN A 5 -46.60 -5.16 38.33
N GLU A 6 -45.78 -4.13 38.65
CA GLU A 6 -44.46 -3.69 38.14
C GLU A 6 -44.01 -3.91 36.68
N PRO A 7 -43.31 -2.92 36.06
CA PRO A 7 -42.65 -3.08 34.76
C PRO A 7 -41.24 -3.68 34.88
N GLU A 8 -41.06 -4.88 34.33
CA GLU A 8 -39.77 -5.53 34.08
C GLU A 8 -39.19 -5.10 32.73
N THR A 9 -37.93 -4.67 32.73
CA THR A 9 -37.11 -4.33 31.56
C THR A 9 -36.65 -5.61 30.84
N GLY A 10 -37.08 -5.80 29.59
CA GLY A 10 -36.68 -6.93 28.74
C GLY A 10 -36.01 -6.46 27.44
N GLU A 11 -34.77 -6.92 27.25
CA GLU A 11 -34.00 -6.89 26.00
C GLU A 11 -34.70 -7.64 24.86
N VAL A 12 -34.56 -7.15 23.62
CA VAL A 12 -34.63 -8.00 22.41
C VAL A 12 -34.07 -7.27 21.18
N SER A 13 -32.95 -7.81 20.71
CA SER A 13 -32.55 -8.07 19.32
C SER A 13 -32.52 -6.93 18.30
N LYS A 14 -31.28 -6.53 17.95
CA LYS A 14 -30.96 -5.89 16.66
C LYS A 14 -30.57 -6.99 15.67
N ASP A 15 -31.54 -7.51 14.93
CA ASP A 15 -31.28 -8.31 13.74
C ASP A 15 -30.71 -7.39 12.63
N ALA A 16 -29.39 -7.25 12.61
CA ALA A 16 -28.68 -6.64 11.49
C ALA A 16 -28.54 -7.69 10.38
N VAL A 17 -29.37 -7.54 9.36
CA VAL A 17 -29.40 -8.35 8.14
C VAL A 17 -28.03 -8.32 7.46
N ILE A 18 -27.33 -9.45 7.48
CA ILE A 18 -26.11 -9.70 6.72
C ILE A 18 -26.51 -9.95 5.27
N VAL A 19 -26.47 -8.92 4.43
CA VAL A 19 -26.50 -9.11 2.97
C VAL A 19 -25.11 -9.50 2.51
N LYS A 20 -24.96 -10.79 2.18
CA LYS A 20 -23.84 -11.32 1.40
C LYS A 20 -23.95 -10.74 -0.01
N GLN A 21 -23.08 -9.81 -0.38
CA GLN A 21 -22.89 -9.50 -1.81
C GLN A 21 -21.93 -10.53 -2.41
N GLU A 22 -22.56 -11.46 -3.10
CA GLU A 22 -21.97 -12.49 -3.94
C GLU A 22 -21.37 -11.88 -5.21
N LYS A 23 -20.29 -12.51 -5.66
CA LYS A 23 -19.43 -12.14 -6.77
C LYS A 23 -20.18 -12.21 -8.11
N ASN A 24 -20.10 -11.15 -8.91
CA ASN A 24 -20.40 -11.17 -10.33
C ASN A 24 -19.29 -10.41 -11.09
N ASN A 25 -18.19 -11.13 -11.35
CA ASN A 25 -17.21 -10.75 -12.34
C ASN A 25 -17.76 -11.09 -13.73
N GLU A 26 -18.45 -10.15 -14.37
CA GLU A 26 -18.82 -10.25 -15.79
C GLU A 26 -17.79 -9.45 -16.60
N TYR A 27 -16.74 -10.15 -17.06
CA TYR A 27 -15.90 -9.67 -18.15
C TYR A 27 -16.73 -9.69 -19.43
N SER A 28 -17.38 -8.57 -19.73
CA SER A 28 -18.04 -8.36 -21.02
C SER A 28 -16.98 -7.89 -22.02
N LEU A 29 -16.39 -8.84 -22.75
CA LEU A 29 -15.63 -8.53 -23.96
C LEU A 29 -16.63 -8.04 -25.00
N GLN A 30 -16.71 -6.73 -25.17
CA GLN A 30 -17.50 -6.13 -26.24
C GLN A 30 -16.67 -6.16 -27.52
N ASP A 31 -17.14 -6.98 -28.46
CA ASP A 31 -16.64 -7.12 -29.82
C ASP A 31 -16.47 -5.74 -30.47
N ILE A 32 -15.21 -5.40 -30.80
CA ILE A 32 -14.88 -4.22 -31.60
C ILE A 32 -15.15 -4.59 -33.06
N ASP A 33 -16.38 -4.36 -33.49
CA ASP A 33 -16.77 -4.53 -34.88
C ASP A 33 -15.97 -3.56 -35.76
N ASN A 34 -15.20 -4.15 -36.65
CA ASN A 34 -14.40 -3.53 -37.68
C ASN A 34 -15.30 -2.69 -38.60
N LYS A 35 -15.39 -1.38 -38.36
CA LYS A 35 -15.97 -0.43 -39.33
C LYS A 35 -14.89 0.47 -39.91
N LEU A 36 -14.18 -0.07 -40.89
CA LEU A 36 -13.60 0.71 -41.98
C LEU A 36 -14.67 1.69 -42.49
N SER A 37 -14.39 2.99 -42.39
CA SER A 37 -15.12 4.00 -43.15
C SER A 37 -14.11 4.82 -43.95
N GLU A 38 -14.45 4.87 -45.22
CA GLU A 38 -13.75 5.36 -46.40
C GLU A 38 -13.53 6.89 -46.41
N SER A 39 -12.58 7.28 -47.27
CA SER A 39 -11.93 8.55 -47.53
C SER A 39 -12.81 9.79 -47.77
N ALA A 40 -12.22 10.97 -47.50
CA ALA A 40 -12.30 12.12 -48.40
C ALA A 40 -11.03 12.97 -48.25
N GLU A 41 -10.33 13.11 -49.38
CA GLU A 41 -9.29 14.10 -49.64
C GLU A 41 -9.81 15.54 -49.50
N ASP A 42 -9.09 16.39 -48.74
CA ASP A 42 -9.19 17.85 -48.79
C ASP A 42 -7.78 18.43 -48.89
N ASP A 43 -7.52 19.03 -50.04
CA ASP A 43 -6.28 19.64 -50.48
C ASP A 43 -6.31 21.11 -50.06
N GLY A 44 -5.42 21.47 -49.13
CA GLY A 44 -5.33 22.81 -48.55
C GLY A 44 -3.88 23.14 -48.21
N GLU A 45 -3.18 23.65 -49.20
CA GLU A 45 -1.92 24.38 -49.08
C GLU A 45 -2.08 25.64 -48.20
N ASP A 46 -1.27 25.78 -47.14
CA ASP A 46 -0.86 27.11 -46.67
C ASP A 46 0.55 27.05 -46.06
N ASP A 47 1.35 27.99 -46.55
CA ASP A 47 2.78 28.17 -46.33
C ASP A 47 2.97 29.15 -45.17
N THR A 48 4.14 29.10 -44.51
CA THR A 48 4.60 30.02 -43.45
C THR A 48 3.96 29.79 -42.07
N SER A 49 4.68 29.28 -41.07
CA SER A 49 5.65 30.07 -40.32
C SER A 49 6.61 29.15 -39.58
N ASP A 50 7.89 29.31 -39.90
CA ASP A 50 9.05 28.83 -39.16
C ASP A 50 9.13 29.62 -37.84
N GLU A 51 8.40 29.15 -36.82
CA GLU A 51 8.68 29.52 -35.44
C GLU A 51 9.49 28.38 -34.82
N ASP A 52 10.82 28.52 -34.94
CA ASP A 52 11.83 27.89 -34.09
C ASP A 52 11.45 28.13 -32.61
N ASN A 53 10.61 27.25 -32.07
CA ASN A 53 10.21 27.28 -30.67
C ASN A 53 10.18 25.87 -30.10
N ASP A 54 11.36 25.24 -30.02
CA ASP A 54 11.54 24.02 -29.23
C ASP A 54 12.97 23.91 -28.67
N GLU A 55 13.53 25.01 -28.15
CA GLU A 55 14.70 24.98 -27.27
C GLU A 55 14.31 24.65 -25.81
N ASP A 56 13.35 23.73 -25.63
CA ASP A 56 13.19 22.90 -24.43
C ASP A 56 12.59 21.52 -24.77
N SER A 57 12.84 21.03 -25.99
CA SER A 57 12.82 19.59 -26.21
C SER A 57 14.04 18.99 -25.51
N ASN A 58 14.04 19.02 -24.16
CA ASN A 58 14.74 18.00 -23.40
C ASN A 58 14.24 16.71 -24.03
N PRO A 59 15.10 15.92 -24.70
CA PRO A 59 14.66 14.67 -25.27
C PRO A 59 14.34 13.81 -24.06
N LYS A 60 13.07 13.86 -23.61
CA LYS A 60 12.44 12.88 -22.75
C LYS A 60 12.42 11.62 -23.58
N LYS A 61 13.61 11.05 -23.78
CA LYS A 61 13.76 9.67 -24.17
C LYS A 61 12.92 8.96 -23.13
N ASN A 62 11.86 8.33 -23.58
CA ASN A 62 10.99 7.52 -22.73
C ASN A 62 11.86 6.36 -22.26
N ILE A 63 12.66 6.59 -21.23
CA ILE A 63 13.61 5.61 -20.73
C ILE A 63 12.81 4.69 -19.84
N GLN A 64 12.54 3.50 -20.35
CA GLN A 64 11.88 2.47 -19.56
C GLN A 64 12.84 1.97 -18.47
N ALA A 65 12.30 1.68 -17.29
CA ALA A 65 13.03 1.05 -16.21
C ALA A 65 13.57 -0.32 -16.66
N PRO A 66 14.77 -0.73 -16.19
CA PRO A 66 15.31 -2.05 -16.49
C PRO A 66 14.37 -3.18 -16.06
N LEU A 67 14.25 -4.24 -16.89
CA LEU A 67 13.39 -5.38 -16.58
C LEU A 67 13.71 -6.03 -15.23
N GLU A 68 15.00 -6.12 -14.89
CA GLU A 68 15.46 -6.65 -13.61
C GLU A 68 14.90 -5.85 -12.43
N LEU A 69 14.86 -4.52 -12.54
CA LEU A 69 14.30 -3.64 -11.52
C LEU A 69 12.79 -3.87 -11.34
N MET A 70 12.06 -4.03 -12.44
CA MET A 70 10.61 -4.31 -12.39
C MET A 70 10.33 -5.69 -11.79
N ALA A 71 11.10 -6.70 -12.16
CA ALA A 71 10.96 -8.05 -11.61
C ALA A 71 11.31 -8.09 -10.12
N GLU A 72 12.32 -7.32 -9.69
CA GLU A 72 12.66 -7.14 -8.28
C GLU A 72 11.51 -6.50 -7.51
N PHE A 73 10.93 -5.42 -8.05
CA PHE A 73 9.80 -4.71 -7.45
C PHE A 73 8.61 -5.65 -7.22
N LEU A 74 8.20 -6.39 -8.26
CA LEU A 74 7.10 -7.34 -8.17
C LEU A 74 7.40 -8.45 -7.17
N ARG A 75 8.64 -8.93 -7.11
CA ARG A 75 9.04 -9.95 -6.12
C ARG A 75 8.94 -9.43 -4.69
N ALA A 76 9.40 -8.20 -4.44
CA ALA A 76 9.30 -7.56 -3.13
C ALA A 76 7.84 -7.32 -2.73
N GLU A 77 6.98 -6.91 -3.67
CA GLU A 77 5.53 -6.74 -3.45
C GLU A 77 4.88 -8.07 -3.04
N MET A 78 5.12 -9.14 -3.80
CA MET A 78 4.58 -10.47 -3.50
C MET A 78 5.09 -11.02 -2.16
N ALA A 79 6.33 -10.71 -1.79
CA ALA A 79 6.92 -11.07 -0.50
C ALA A 79 6.44 -10.19 0.66
N ARG A 80 5.63 -9.16 0.39
CA ARG A 80 5.18 -8.12 1.34
C ARG A 80 6.34 -7.35 1.97
N GLU A 81 7.47 -7.25 1.28
CA GLU A 81 8.61 -6.45 1.69
C GLU A 81 8.40 -4.98 1.29
N TYR A 82 7.37 -4.34 1.85
CA TYR A 82 6.90 -3.02 1.42
C TYR A 82 7.97 -1.92 1.52
N HIS A 83 8.91 -2.04 2.46
CA HIS A 83 10.05 -1.13 2.55
C HIS A 83 11.00 -1.24 1.34
N LEU A 84 11.25 -2.46 0.85
CA LEU A 84 12.05 -2.69 -0.34
C LEU A 84 11.28 -2.29 -1.59
N ALA A 85 10.01 -2.70 -1.69
CA ALA A 85 9.12 -2.33 -2.78
C ALA A 85 9.02 -0.81 -2.95
N LYS A 86 8.93 -0.04 -1.85
CA LYS A 86 8.94 1.44 -1.88
C LYS A 86 10.18 2.00 -2.56
N LYS A 87 11.36 1.50 -2.20
CA LYS A 87 12.64 1.97 -2.78
C LYS A 87 12.73 1.63 -4.26
N LEU A 88 12.32 0.42 -4.64
CA LEU A 88 12.32 -0.02 -6.03
C LEU A 88 11.32 0.77 -6.88
N CYS A 89 10.13 1.04 -6.33
CA CYS A 89 9.12 1.89 -6.97
C CYS A 89 9.63 3.32 -7.21
N GLN A 90 10.37 3.89 -6.26
CA GLN A 90 11.05 5.19 -6.46
C GLN A 90 12.10 5.12 -7.56
N MET A 91 12.89 4.04 -7.62
CA MET A 91 13.85 3.86 -8.69
C MET A 91 13.16 3.77 -10.06
N ILE A 92 12.04 3.04 -10.17
CA ILE A 92 11.24 2.98 -11.40
C ILE A 92 10.78 4.39 -11.81
N LEU A 93 10.30 5.21 -10.87
CA LEU A 93 9.88 6.59 -11.14
C LEU A 93 11.01 7.54 -11.56
N ILE A 94 12.28 7.23 -11.23
CA ILE A 94 13.43 7.99 -11.73
C ILE A 94 13.63 7.73 -13.24
N TYR A 95 13.42 6.49 -13.69
CA TYR A 95 13.49 6.14 -15.10
C TYR A 95 12.24 6.61 -15.85
N GLU A 96 11.07 6.35 -15.27
CA GLU A 96 9.75 6.60 -15.86
C GLU A 96 8.93 7.59 -15.01
N PRO A 97 9.27 8.89 -15.02
CA PRO A 97 8.60 9.88 -14.18
C PRO A 97 7.12 10.11 -14.52
N GLU A 98 6.71 9.76 -15.74
CA GLU A 98 5.32 9.88 -16.21
C GLU A 98 4.51 8.59 -16.04
N ASN A 99 5.11 7.51 -15.50
CA ASN A 99 4.41 6.26 -15.27
C ASN A 99 3.37 6.43 -14.15
N SER A 100 2.08 6.47 -14.53
CA SER A 100 0.96 6.62 -13.59
C SER A 100 0.79 5.41 -12.67
N GLU A 101 1.01 4.20 -13.20
CA GLU A 101 0.90 2.96 -12.44
C GLU A 101 1.92 2.91 -11.30
N ALA A 102 3.18 3.31 -11.54
CA ALA A 102 4.19 3.41 -10.50
C ALA A 102 3.85 4.48 -9.43
N LYS A 103 3.17 5.58 -9.81
CA LYS A 103 2.70 6.60 -8.85
C LYS A 103 1.58 6.05 -7.95
N GLU A 104 0.68 5.25 -8.52
CA GLU A 104 -0.40 4.59 -7.76
C GLU A 104 0.18 3.54 -6.81
N PHE A 105 1.08 2.68 -7.29
CA PHE A 105 1.76 1.71 -6.43
C PHE A 105 2.54 2.38 -5.31
N PHE A 106 3.24 3.49 -5.56
CA PHE A 106 3.95 4.21 -4.52
C PHE A 106 3.01 4.65 -3.40
N THR A 107 1.87 5.26 -3.76
CA THR A 107 0.86 5.70 -2.80
C THR A 107 0.31 4.53 -1.98
N LEU A 108 -0.04 3.42 -2.65
CA LEU A 108 -0.55 2.22 -1.99
C LEU A 108 0.48 1.61 -1.02
N ILE A 109 1.75 1.53 -1.42
CA ILE A 109 2.83 1.00 -0.58
C ILE A 109 3.01 1.87 0.68
N GLU A 110 2.90 3.20 0.56
CA GLU A 110 2.94 4.09 1.72
C GLU A 110 1.79 3.85 2.68
N GLU A 111 0.59 3.62 2.17
CA GLU A 111 -0.58 3.26 2.97
C GLU A 111 -0.40 1.92 3.69
N MET A 112 0.08 0.89 2.99
CA MET A 112 0.33 -0.44 3.57
C MET A 112 1.35 -0.38 4.73
N LEU A 113 2.43 0.39 4.56
CA LEU A 113 3.43 0.61 5.61
C LEU A 113 2.85 1.36 6.82
N LEU A 114 1.91 2.28 6.61
CA LEU A 114 1.25 3.00 7.69
C LEU A 114 0.32 2.06 8.49
N MET A 115 -0.45 1.22 7.78
CA MET A 115 -1.35 0.24 8.40
C MET A 115 -0.57 -0.84 9.19
N GLU A 116 0.57 -1.29 8.68
CA GLU A 116 1.44 -2.24 9.38
C GLU A 116 1.90 -1.68 10.75
N LYS A 117 2.24 -0.39 10.79
CA LYS A 117 2.65 0.28 12.04
C LYS A 117 1.52 0.36 13.07
N THR A 118 0.27 0.51 12.63
CA THR A 118 -0.88 0.55 13.54
C THR A 118 -1.27 -0.84 14.03
N GLN A 119 -1.21 -1.85 13.17
CA GLN A 119 -1.65 -3.21 13.48
C GLN A 119 -0.65 -3.96 14.39
N ASN A 120 0.63 -3.58 14.38
CA ASN A 120 1.64 -4.17 15.26
C ASN A 120 1.55 -3.67 16.72
N ARG A 121 0.84 -2.56 16.97
CA ARG A 121 0.65 -2.00 18.32
C ARG A 121 -0.55 -2.61 19.06
N GLU A 122 -1.48 -3.23 18.36
CA GLU A 122 -2.68 -3.84 18.95
C GLU A 122 -2.45 -5.28 19.45
N LYS A 123 -1.33 -5.92 19.09
CA LYS A 123 -0.98 -7.28 19.52
C LYS A 123 -0.08 -7.36 20.75
N ASP A 124 0.32 -6.22 21.32
CA ASP A 124 1.22 -6.14 22.49
C ASP A 124 0.47 -5.73 23.78
N SER A 125 -0.88 -5.70 23.75
CA SER A 125 -1.71 -5.22 24.86
C SER A 125 -2.70 -6.26 25.38
N GLU A 126 -2.36 -7.55 25.33
CA GLU A 126 -3.06 -8.56 26.12
C GLU A 126 -2.06 -9.44 26.87
N ASP A 127 -2.13 -9.32 28.20
CA ASP A 127 -1.70 -10.27 29.22
C ASP A 127 -0.23 -10.25 29.65
N SER A 128 0.04 -9.43 30.66
CA SER A 128 1.12 -9.70 31.63
C SER A 128 0.68 -9.26 33.02
N GLU A 129 -0.41 -9.86 33.50
CA GLU A 129 -0.77 -9.89 34.92
C GLU A 129 -0.28 -11.22 35.52
N GLU A 130 1.04 -11.48 35.47
CA GLU A 130 1.64 -12.54 36.28
C GLU A 130 2.23 -11.93 37.56
N ASP A 131 1.45 -12.07 38.63
CA ASP A 131 1.78 -11.78 40.02
C ASP A 131 2.98 -12.62 40.48
N SER A 132 4.19 -12.20 40.10
CA SER A 132 5.42 -12.77 40.61
C SER A 132 5.71 -12.22 42.02
N SER A 133 5.04 -12.81 43.00
CA SER A 133 5.38 -12.70 44.42
C SER A 133 6.80 -13.25 44.68
N GLY A 134 7.78 -12.36 44.66
CA GLY A 134 9.19 -12.66 44.91
C GLY A 134 9.82 -11.68 45.89
N GLU A 135 9.47 -11.79 47.16
CA GLU A 135 10.27 -11.25 48.26
C GLU A 135 11.66 -11.90 48.25
N SER A 136 12.72 -11.14 47.97
CA SER A 136 13.96 -11.29 48.74
C SER A 136 14.86 -10.06 48.59
N LYS A 137 15.13 -9.44 49.74
CA LYS A 137 16.13 -8.38 49.90
C LYS A 137 17.52 -9.01 49.80
N GLY A 138 18.34 -8.48 48.91
CA GLY A 138 19.74 -8.87 48.75
C GLY A 138 20.60 -7.62 48.55
N GLU A 139 20.79 -6.88 49.64
CA GLU A 139 21.86 -5.89 49.75
C GLU A 139 23.20 -6.65 49.67
N SER A 140 24.07 -6.32 48.72
CA SER A 140 25.51 -6.52 48.86
C SER A 140 26.26 -5.60 47.91
N ASP A 141 26.75 -4.54 48.52
CA ASP A 141 27.88 -3.72 48.13
C ASP A 141 29.19 -4.54 48.03
N GLY A 142 30.10 -4.11 47.14
CA GLY A 142 31.46 -4.63 47.03
C GLY A 142 31.95 -4.66 45.57
N SER A 143 32.42 -3.56 45.01
CA SER A 143 33.83 -3.09 45.05
C SER A 143 34.83 -4.02 44.35
N SER A 144 35.32 -3.51 43.21
CA SER A 144 36.72 -3.52 42.72
C SER A 144 37.32 -4.71 41.96
N HIS A 145 38.16 -4.32 40.98
CA HIS A 145 39.42 -4.94 40.49
C HIS A 145 39.31 -5.72 39.15
N GLU A 146 39.64 -5.11 38.00
CA GLU A 146 40.96 -4.92 37.31
C GLU A 146 41.47 -6.13 36.50
N GLY A 147 41.84 -5.88 35.24
CA GLY A 147 43.06 -6.40 34.60
C GLY A 147 43.01 -7.65 33.67
N GLU A 148 43.81 -7.56 32.59
CA GLU A 148 44.45 -8.62 31.76
C GLU A 148 43.60 -9.26 30.62
N ASP A 149 43.82 -8.97 29.33
CA ASP A 149 44.94 -9.27 28.39
C ASP A 149 45.17 -10.77 28.09
N GLY A 150 45.19 -11.11 26.79
CA GLY A 150 45.83 -12.35 26.35
C GLY A 150 45.22 -13.11 25.16
N SER A 151 45.87 -12.91 24.01
CA SER A 151 46.05 -13.81 22.83
C SER A 151 44.96 -13.91 21.76
#